data_AF-A0A9D5GBR2-F1
#
_entry.id   AF-A0A9D5GBR2-F1
#
_cell.length_a   1.000
_cell.length_b   1.000
_cell.length_c   1.000
_cell.angle_alpha   90.00
_cell.angle_beta   90.00
_cell.angle_gamma   90.00
#
_symmetry.space_group_name_H-M   'P 1'
#
loop_
_entity.id
_entity.type
_entity.pdbx_description
1 polymer ?
#
loop_
_entity_poly.entity_id
_entity_poly.type
_entity_poly.pdbx_seq_one_letter_code
_entity_poly.pdbx_strand_id
1 'polypeptide(L)'
;MSGVRGTVINIHQHGATVRLEDGTLAAVAADELAENRPTYVSSHASRAPLALVLERRGGHAIVALERSAPRLLDAAFEAQMNAFLRSTQEWEPADEPPAAERHFIRKKRRAASFEARNKVT
;
A
#
# COMPACT_ATOMS: atom_id res chain seq x y z
N MET A 1 0.90 -7.32 -7.11
CA MET A 1 2.13 -7.21 -6.32
C MET A 1 2.14 -8.36 -5.33
N SER A 2 3.01 -9.34 -5.51
CA SER A 2 3.14 -10.49 -4.61
C SER A 2 4.33 -10.28 -3.68
N GLY A 3 4.11 -10.42 -2.38
CA GLY A 3 5.19 -10.42 -1.39
C GLY A 3 6.07 -11.66 -1.58
N VAL A 4 7.37 -11.47 -1.67
CA VAL A 4 8.38 -12.52 -1.84
C VAL A 4 9.56 -12.22 -0.93
N ARG A 5 10.35 -13.25 -0.61
CA ARG A 5 11.61 -13.07 0.10
C ARG A 5 12.79 -13.31 -0.82
N GLY A 6 13.88 -12.62 -0.57
CA GLY A 6 15.11 -12.80 -1.32
C GLY A 6 16.34 -12.23 -0.64
N THR A 7 17.50 -12.74 -1.01
CA THR A 7 18.80 -12.30 -0.48
C THR A 7 19.53 -11.48 -1.53
N VAL A 8 20.08 -10.34 -1.13
CA VAL A 8 20.91 -9.51 -2.01
C VAL A 8 22.23 -10.24 -2.28
N ILE A 9 22.54 -10.48 -3.55
CA ILE A 9 23.75 -11.19 -3.97
C ILE A 9 24.78 -10.27 -4.64
N ASN A 10 24.34 -9.12 -5.14
CA ASN A 10 25.23 -8.13 -5.76
C ASN A 10 24.64 -6.72 -5.59
N ILE A 11 25.50 -5.73 -5.38
CA ILE A 11 25.15 -4.31 -5.31
C ILE A 11 26.07 -3.55 -6.25
N HIS A 12 25.48 -2.76 -7.15
CA HIS A 12 26.20 -1.92 -8.09
C HIS A 12 25.63 -0.49 -8.13
N GLN A 13 26.32 0.42 -8.83
CA GLN A 13 25.90 1.83 -8.90
C GLN A 13 24.53 2.05 -9.57
N HIS A 14 24.08 1.12 -10.42
CA HIS A 14 22.81 1.20 -11.15
C HIS A 14 21.66 0.37 -10.52
N GLY A 15 21.81 -0.16 -9.30
CA GLY A 15 20.85 -1.11 -8.73
C GLY A 15 21.49 -2.30 -8.01
N ALA A 16 20.67 -3.28 -7.65
CA ALA A 16 21.11 -4.49 -6.96
C ALA A 16 20.51 -5.74 -7.61
N THR A 17 21.17 -6.88 -7.42
CA THR A 17 20.64 -8.18 -7.81
C THR A 17 20.25 -8.95 -6.56
N VAL A 18 19.03 -9.46 -6.55
CA VAL A 18 18.47 -10.27 -5.47
C VAL A 18 18.19 -11.66 -6.02
N ARG A 19 18.58 -12.69 -5.25
CA ARG A 19 18.12 -14.06 -5.49
C ARG A 19 16.89 -14.31 -4.64
N LEU A 20 15.77 -14.62 -5.29
CA LEU A 20 14.51 -14.97 -4.66
C LEU A 20 14.53 -16.40 -4.10
N GLU A 21 13.57 -16.73 -3.23
CA GLU A 21 13.42 -18.08 -2.66
C GLU A 21 13.19 -19.17 -3.71
N ASP A 22 12.54 -18.83 -4.84
CA ASP A 22 12.32 -19.74 -5.98
C ASP A 22 13.57 -19.94 -6.84
N GLY A 23 14.69 -19.28 -6.49
CA GLY A 23 15.94 -19.30 -7.24
C GLY A 23 16.00 -18.30 -8.40
N THR A 24 14.90 -17.59 -8.69
CA THR A 24 14.86 -16.56 -9.73
C THR A 24 15.72 -15.37 -9.34
N LEU A 25 16.42 -14.79 -10.32
CA LEU A 25 17.14 -13.53 -10.14
C LEU A 25 16.22 -12.36 -10.45
N ALA A 26 16.17 -11.40 -9.53
CA ALA A 26 15.42 -10.17 -9.66
C ALA A 26 16.33 -8.95 -9.50
N ALA A 27 16.00 -7.88 -10.21
CA ALA A 27 16.71 -6.62 -10.16
C ALA A 27 16.00 -5.63 -9.21
N VAL A 28 16.80 -4.87 -8.45
CA VAL A 28 16.35 -3.68 -7.71
C VAL A 28 16.74 -2.46 -8.54
N ALA A 29 15.80 -1.56 -8.79
CA ALA A 29 16.05 -0.32 -9.52
C ALA A 29 17.04 0.59 -8.77
N ALA A 30 17.77 1.43 -9.50
CA ALA A 30 18.74 2.36 -8.92
C ALA A 30 18.11 3.31 -7.89
N ASP A 31 16.91 3.79 -8.19
CA ASP A 31 16.13 4.76 -7.43
C ASP A 31 15.75 4.19 -6.06
N GLU A 32 15.23 2.96 -6.06
CA GLU A 32 14.86 2.20 -4.85
C GLU A 32 16.09 1.82 -4.02
N LEU A 33 17.20 1.43 -4.67
CA LEU A 33 18.46 1.17 -3.99
C LEU A 33 19.02 2.45 -3.35
N ALA A 34 18.88 3.61 -3.99
CA ALA A 34 19.36 4.88 -3.45
C ALA A 34 18.58 5.29 -2.19
N GLU A 35 17.26 5.12 -2.19
CA GLU A 35 16.40 5.41 -1.04
C GLU A 35 16.68 4.49 0.15
N ASN A 36 16.91 3.19 -0.10
CA ASN A 36 17.01 2.16 0.95
C ASN A 36 18.39 1.49 1.05
N ARG A 37 19.44 2.18 0.61
CA ARG A 37 20.81 1.63 0.51
C ARG A 37 21.30 0.93 1.78
N PRO A 38 21.12 1.49 3.00
CA PRO A 38 21.60 0.84 4.22
C PRO A 38 21.02 -0.56 4.43
N THR A 39 19.75 -0.74 4.09
CA THR A 39 19.03 -2.02 4.24
C THR A 39 19.58 -3.07 3.27
N TYR A 40 19.75 -2.72 2.01
CA TYR A 40 20.32 -3.63 1.00
C TYR A 40 21.78 -3.98 1.29
N VAL A 41 22.59 -3.01 1.73
CA VAL A 41 23.99 -3.24 2.12
C VAL A 41 24.08 -4.16 3.34
N SER A 42 23.25 -3.92 4.36
CA SER A 42 23.18 -4.77 5.55
C SER A 42 22.76 -6.21 5.21
N SER A 43 21.73 -6.37 4.36
CA SER A 43 21.30 -7.68 3.86
C SER A 43 22.39 -8.38 3.06
N HIS A 44 23.10 -7.66 2.19
CA HIS A 44 24.21 -8.22 1.41
C HIS A 44 25.37 -8.69 2.31
N ALA A 45 25.73 -7.90 3.32
CA ALA A 45 26.80 -8.25 4.26
C ALA A 45 26.44 -9.46 5.15
N SER A 46 25.21 -9.48 5.67
CA SER A 46 24.71 -10.54 6.57
C SER A 46 24.14 -11.76 5.85
N ARG A 47 23.95 -11.68 4.53
CA ARG A 47 23.17 -12.63 3.70
C ARG A 47 21.75 -12.86 4.24
N ALA A 48 21.20 -11.91 5.00
CA ALA A 48 19.86 -12.02 5.55
C ALA A 48 18.80 -11.80 4.44
N PRO A 49 17.72 -12.60 4.40
CA PRO A 49 16.64 -12.41 3.44
C PRO A 49 15.84 -11.14 3.76
N LEU A 50 15.46 -10.41 2.72
CA LEU A 50 14.58 -9.24 2.77
C LEU A 50 13.17 -9.61 2.32
N ALA A 51 12.17 -8.95 2.90
CA ALA A 51 10.80 -8.97 2.40
C ALA A 51 10.66 -7.95 1.27
N LEU A 52 10.23 -8.41 0.11
CA LEU A 52 10.24 -7.68 -1.15
C LEU A 52 8.89 -7.81 -1.85
N VAL A 53 8.57 -6.83 -2.67
CA VAL A 53 7.43 -6.88 -3.57
C VAL A 53 7.92 -7.17 -4.98
N LEU A 54 7.44 -8.26 -5.57
CA LEU A 54 7.75 -8.63 -6.94
C LEU A 54 6.83 -7.92 -7.93
N GLU A 55 7.42 -7.21 -8.87
CA GLU A 55 6.79 -6.65 -10.06
C GLU A 55 7.42 -7.28 -11.31
N ARG A 56 6.61 -7.98 -12.10
CA ARG A 56 7.05 -8.53 -13.39
C ARG A 56 6.78 -7.51 -14.48
N ARG A 57 7.83 -6.94 -15.07
CA ARG A 57 7.74 -6.09 -16.26
C ARG A 57 8.24 -6.89 -17.46
N GLY A 58 7.30 -7.45 -18.22
CA GLY A 58 7.60 -8.35 -19.32
C GLY A 58 8.32 -9.62 -18.82
N GLY A 59 9.48 -9.92 -19.40
CA GLY A 59 10.32 -11.06 -19.02
C GLY A 59 11.27 -10.81 -17.84
N HIS A 60 11.29 -9.59 -17.28
CA HIS A 60 12.21 -9.22 -16.21
C HIS A 60 11.50 -9.14 -14.85
N ALA A 61 12.08 -9.78 -13.84
CA ALA A 61 11.66 -9.67 -12.45
C ALA A 61 12.31 -8.44 -11.81
N ILE A 62 11.48 -7.50 -11.36
CA ILE A 62 11.92 -6.31 -10.63
C ILE A 62 11.36 -6.40 -9.21
N VAL A 63 12.17 -6.06 -8.22
CA VAL A 63 11.79 -6.09 -6.81
C VAL A 63 12.07 -4.76 -6.14
N ALA A 64 11.21 -4.42 -5.19
CA ALA A 64 11.37 -3.31 -4.27
C ALA A 64 11.17 -3.79 -2.83
N LEU A 65 11.66 -3.05 -1.84
CA LEU A 65 11.41 -3.40 -0.45
C LEU A 65 9.91 -3.38 -0.17
N GLU A 66 9.44 -4.39 0.54
CA GLU A 66 8.09 -4.35 1.07
C GLU A 66 8.02 -3.23 2.10
N ARG A 67 7.41 -2.10 1.69
CA ARG A 67 7.07 -1.00 2.59
C ARG A 67 5.94 -1.47 3.49
N SER A 68 6.29 -2.30 4.47
CA SER A 68 5.45 -2.50 5.64
C SER A 68 5.39 -1.15 6.32
N ALA A 69 4.37 -0.34 6.00
CA ALA A 69 4.00 0.75 6.87
C ALA A 69 3.96 0.17 8.29
N PRO A 70 4.65 0.74 9.28
CA PRO A 70 4.57 0.24 10.63
C PRO A 70 3.08 0.19 10.96
N ARG A 71 2.54 -1.01 11.15
CA ARG A 71 1.23 -1.17 11.79
C ARG A 71 1.47 -0.67 13.20
N LEU A 72 1.26 0.63 13.40
CA LEU A 72 1.06 1.23 14.70
C LEU A 72 -0.27 0.65 15.22
N LEU A 73 -0.22 -0.59 15.69
CA LEU A 73 -1.24 -1.21 16.52
C LEU A 73 -1.09 -0.61 17.92
N ASP A 74 -1.35 0.70 18.02
CA ASP A 74 -1.48 1.36 19.31
C ASP A 74 -2.95 1.20 19.73
N ALA A 75 -3.19 0.20 20.58
CA ALA A 75 -4.51 -0.07 21.12
C ALA A 75 -5.10 1.15 21.86
N ALA A 76 -4.27 2.03 22.42
CA ALA A 76 -4.71 3.26 23.04
C ALA A 76 -5.16 4.31 22.00
N PHE A 77 -4.44 4.42 20.89
CA PHE A 77 -4.83 5.26 19.76
C PHE A 77 -6.14 4.77 19.12
N GLU A 78 -6.29 3.46 18.88
CA GLU A 78 -7.53 2.90 18.35
C GLU A 78 -8.71 3.12 19.31
N ALA A 79 -8.49 2.97 20.62
CA ALA A 79 -9.51 3.27 21.63
C ALA A 79 -9.91 4.75 21.62
N GLN A 80 -8.96 5.68 21.51
CA GLN A 80 -9.24 7.12 21.41
C GLN A 80 -9.98 7.47 20.11
N MET A 81 -9.57 6.90 18.97
CA MET A 81 -10.26 7.09 17.70
C MET A 81 -11.70 6.58 17.77
N ASN A 82 -11.93 5.39 18.35
CA ASN A 82 -13.27 4.84 18.54
C ASN A 82 -14.11 5.69 19.49
N ALA A 83 -13.52 6.23 20.56
CA ALA A 83 -14.21 7.13 21.47
C ALA A 83 -14.61 8.44 20.77
N PHE A 84 -13.72 9.02 19.97
CA PHE A 84 -13.98 10.24 19.19
C PHE A 84 -15.05 10.02 18.11
N LEU A 85 -15.02 8.87 17.42
CA LEU A 85 -16.04 8.51 16.43
C LEU A 85 -17.42 8.30 17.08
N ARG A 86 -17.48 7.76 18.30
CA ARG A 86 -18.72 7.66 19.07
C ARG A 86 -19.23 9.02 19.54
N SER A 87 -18.36 9.91 20.02
CA SER A 87 -18.79 11.25 20.45
C SER A 87 -19.27 12.12 19.28
N THR A 88 -18.77 11.88 18.08
CA THR A 88 -19.24 12.59 16.87
C THR A 88 -20.52 11.99 16.28
N GLN A 89 -20.90 10.76 16.66
CA GLN A 89 -22.23 10.19 16.39
C GLN A 89 -23.35 10.90 17.16
N GLU A 90 -23.05 11.50 18.32
CA GLU A 90 -24.02 12.29 19.10
C GLU A 90 -24.43 13.60 18.40
N TRP A 91 -23.69 14.01 17.36
CA TRP A 91 -23.95 15.21 16.58
C TRP A 91 -24.79 14.92 15.33
N GLU A 92 -25.17 13.65 15.11
CA GLU A 92 -26.13 13.29 14.09
C GLU A 92 -27.56 13.63 14.58
N PRO A 93 -28.34 14.42 13.81
CA PRO A 93 -29.73 14.68 14.15
C PRO A 93 -30.51 13.36 14.17
N ALA A 94 -31.16 13.04 15.31
CA ALA A 94 -31.84 11.77 15.52
C ALA A 94 -32.95 11.47 14.49
N ASP A 95 -33.51 12.51 13.88
CA ASP A 95 -34.58 12.42 12.87
C ASP A 95 -34.06 12.22 11.43
N GLU A 96 -32.74 12.23 11.22
CA GLU A 96 -32.14 12.02 9.92
C GLU A 96 -31.44 10.66 9.81
N PRO A 97 -31.46 10.04 8.61
CA PRO A 97 -30.68 8.84 8.38
C PRO A 97 -29.18 9.10 8.60
N PRO A 98 -28.40 8.07 8.99
CA PRO A 98 -26.97 8.20 9.25
C PRO A 98 -26.23 8.92 8.12
N ALA A 99 -25.16 9.67 8.43
CA ALA A 99 -24.44 10.48 7.44
C ALA A 99 -23.98 9.68 6.21
N ALA A 100 -23.59 8.41 6.40
CA ALA A 100 -23.23 7.50 5.32
C ALA A 100 -24.40 7.30 4.34
N GLU A 101 -25.61 7.12 4.85
CA GLU A 101 -26.82 6.89 4.07
C GLU A 101 -27.26 8.17 3.34
N ARG A 102 -27.18 9.34 4.00
CA ARG A 102 -27.38 10.65 3.35
C ARG A 102 -26.40 10.86 2.19
N HIS A 103 -25.13 10.50 2.38
CA HIS A 103 -24.13 10.61 1.33
C HIS A 103 -24.42 9.69 0.14
N PHE A 104 -24.80 8.44 0.39
CA PHE A 104 -25.23 7.48 -0.63
C PHE A 104 -26.45 7.98 -1.41
N ILE A 105 -27.47 8.49 -0.73
CA ILE A 105 -28.67 9.06 -1.36
C ILE A 105 -28.29 10.24 -2.26
N ARG A 106 -27.44 11.15 -1.79
CA ARG A 106 -26.97 12.31 -2.58
C ARG A 106 -26.21 11.86 -3.84
N LYS A 107 -25.35 10.85 -3.70
CA LYS A 107 -24.58 10.30 -4.82
C LYS A 107 -25.48 9.60 -5.84
N LYS A 108 -26.47 8.83 -5.38
CA LYS A 108 -27.47 8.18 -6.24
C LYS A 108 -28.32 9.20 -6.99
N ARG A 109 -28.79 10.27 -6.32
CA ARG A 109 -29.51 11.38 -6.97
C ARG A 109 -28.67 12.08 -8.04
N ARG A 110 -27.38 12.30 -7.78
CA ARG A 110 -26.44 12.90 -8.76
C ARG A 110 -26.21 11.97 -9.96
N ALA A 111 -26.12 10.66 -9.76
CA ALA A 111 -25.99 9.71 -10.85
C ALA A 111 -27.25 9.69 -11.75
N ALA A 112 -28.44 9.71 -11.14
CA ALA A 112 -29.71 9.77 -11.86
C ALA A 112 -29.87 11.05 -12.70
N SER A 113 -29.40 12.20 -12.21
CA SER A 113 -29.42 13.44 -12.99
C SER A 113 -28.43 13.44 -14.16
N PHE A 114 -27.34 12.68 -14.07
CA PHE A 114 -26.40 12.49 -15.18
C PHE A 114 -26.97 11.58 -16.27
N GLU A 115 -27.62 10.47 -15.89
CA GLU A 115 -28.32 9.58 -16.83
C GLU A 115 -29.49 10.27 -17.54
N ALA A 116 -30.26 11.10 -16.83
CA ALA A 116 -31.35 11.88 -17.42
C ALA A 116 -30.84 12.91 -18.44
N ARG A 117 -29.66 13.50 -18.21
CA ARG A 117 -29.04 14.48 -19.12
C ARG A 117 -28.47 13.83 -20.38
N ASN A 118 -28.04 12.57 -20.30
CA ASN A 118 -27.55 11.78 -21.44
C ASN A 118 -28.64 11.12 -22.30
N LYS A 119 -29.90 11.11 -21.85
CA LYS A 119 -31.05 10.57 -22.62
C LYS A 119 -31.75 11.60 -23.53
N VAL A 120 -31.31 12.86 -23.51
CA VAL A 120 -31.89 13.98 -24.30
C VAL A 120 -31.06 14.27 -25.57
N THR A 121 -30.25 13.31 -26.00
CA THR A 121 -29.54 13.29 -27.30
C THR A 121 -29.93 12.01 -28.02
#